data_AF-A0AAW3WHM7-F1
#
_entry.id   AF-A0AAW3WHM7-F1
#
_cell.length_a   1.000
_cell.length_b   1.000
_cell.length_c   1.000
_cell.angle_alpha   90.00
_cell.angle_beta   90.00
_cell.angle_gamma   90.00
#
_symmetry.space_group_name_H-M   'P 1'
#
loop_
_entity.id
_entity.type
_entity.pdbx_description
1 polymer ?
#
loop_
_entity_poly.entity_id
_entity_poly.type
_entity_poly.pdbx_seq_one_letter_code
_entity_poly.pdbx_strand_id
1 'polypeptide(L)'
;MKVGVLSLQGDVLEHLNQIKHLGHIGVEVKKEKDLNDIDAIILPGGESTTIGKLLKITGLMEPLRNKIRNGLPTWGTCAGMILLADEIEGQEEYLKVMNIKVRRNAFGTQIDSFRVYESISTVSEEKIELVFIRAPYIVDVKETVEVLCK
;
A
#
# COMPACT_ATOMS: atom_id res chain seq x y z
N MET A 1 6.82 13.74 -12.22
CA MET A 1 6.21 13.77 -10.87
C MET A 1 7.26 13.38 -9.83
N LYS A 2 7.09 13.85 -8.60
CA LYS A 2 7.80 13.38 -7.41
C LYS A 2 6.89 12.41 -6.65
N VAL A 3 7.28 11.15 -6.57
CA VAL A 3 6.49 10.10 -5.92
C VAL A 3 7.21 9.66 -4.66
N GLY A 4 6.56 9.82 -3.52
CA GLY A 4 7.05 9.33 -2.24
C GLY A 4 6.93 7.81 -2.15
N VAL A 5 7.89 7.15 -1.51
CA VAL A 5 7.79 5.74 -1.10
C VAL A 5 8.05 5.68 0.39
N LEU A 6 7.09 5.18 1.17
CA LEU A 6 7.25 5.03 2.62
C LEU A 6 8.43 4.08 2.89
N SER A 7 9.49 4.60 3.51
CA SER A 7 10.78 3.92 3.60
C SER A 7 11.19 3.61 5.05
N LEU A 8 10.23 3.19 5.88
CA LEU A 8 10.50 2.76 7.26
C LEU A 8 10.95 1.29 7.31
N GLN A 9 10.36 0.44 6.46
CA GLN A 9 10.70 -0.96 6.24
C GLN A 9 10.00 -1.40 4.95
N GLY A 10 10.50 -2.44 4.28
CA GLY A 10 9.79 -3.10 3.17
C GLY A 10 10.55 -3.04 1.85
N ASP A 11 9.84 -3.38 0.77
CA ASP A 11 10.36 -3.50 -0.60
C ASP A 11 10.44 -2.12 -1.28
N VAL A 12 11.21 -1.22 -0.66
CA VAL A 12 11.30 0.20 -1.04
C VAL A 12 12.04 0.37 -2.37
N LEU A 13 13.13 -0.36 -2.55
CA LEU A 13 14.05 -0.19 -3.67
C LEU A 13 13.38 -0.57 -4.99
N GLU A 14 12.55 -1.62 -4.97
CA GLU A 14 11.76 -2.09 -6.09
C GLU A 14 10.85 -0.97 -6.62
N HIS A 15 10.11 -0.31 -5.72
CA HIS A 15 9.24 0.81 -6.07
C HIS A 15 10.02 2.03 -6.59
N LEU A 16 11.11 2.41 -5.93
CA LEU A 16 11.96 3.52 -6.39
C LEU A 16 12.53 3.27 -7.80
N ASN A 17 12.95 2.04 -8.08
CA ASN A 17 13.45 1.65 -9.39
C ASN A 17 12.36 1.73 -10.46
N GLN A 18 11.14 1.29 -10.16
CA GLN A 18 10.01 1.40 -11.10
C GLN A 18 9.62 2.85 -11.38
N ILE A 19 9.54 3.69 -10.34
CA ILE A 19 9.28 5.13 -10.50
C ILE A 19 10.34 5.77 -11.42
N LYS A 20 11.62 5.45 -11.21
CA LYS A 20 12.71 5.94 -12.06
C LYS A 20 12.62 5.42 -13.49
N HIS A 21 12.26 4.14 -13.67
CA HIS A 21 12.09 3.52 -14.99
C HIS A 21 11.00 4.23 -15.81
N LEU A 22 9.94 4.69 -15.14
CA LEU A 22 8.85 5.49 -15.74
C LEU A 22 9.23 6.97 -15.97
N GLY A 23 10.47 7.38 -15.70
CA GLY A 23 10.93 8.76 -15.90
C GLY A 23 10.47 9.75 -14.82
N HIS A 24 10.20 9.26 -13.61
CA HIS A 24 9.79 10.08 -12.46
C HIS A 24 10.84 10.09 -11.34
N ILE A 25 10.65 10.98 -10.37
CA ILE A 25 11.55 11.13 -9.23
C ILE A 25 10.97 10.37 -8.04
N GLY A 26 11.65 9.31 -7.60
CA GLY A 26 11.33 8.60 -6.36
C GLY A 26 11.93 9.32 -5.15
N VAL A 27 11.14 9.51 -4.10
CA VAL A 27 11.56 10.13 -2.84
C VAL A 27 11.33 9.15 -1.70
N GLU A 28 12.39 8.79 -0.96
CA GLU A 28 12.24 8.02 0.27
C GLU A 28 11.57 8.88 1.35
N VAL A 29 10.47 8.40 1.91
CA VAL A 29 9.74 9.08 2.99
C VAL A 29 10.04 8.37 4.31
N LYS A 30 10.82 9.01 5.19
CA LYS A 30 11.23 8.47 6.49
C LYS A 30 10.76 9.33 7.68
N LYS A 31 10.39 10.58 7.42
CA LYS A 31 10.00 11.60 8.40
C LYS A 31 9.03 12.58 7.76
N GLU A 32 8.36 13.35 8.60
CA GLU A 32 7.28 14.25 8.20
C GLU A 32 7.68 15.21 7.08
N LYS A 33 8.89 15.81 7.15
CA LYS A 33 9.34 16.75 6.12
C LYS A 33 9.50 16.14 4.72
N ASP A 34 9.62 14.81 4.62
CA ASP A 34 9.73 14.12 3.34
C ASP A 34 8.35 13.97 2.67
N LEU A 35 7.24 14.22 3.40
CA LEU A 35 5.89 14.34 2.86
C LEU A 35 5.63 15.71 2.19
N ASN A 36 6.61 16.60 2.22
CA ASN A 36 6.54 17.87 1.52
C ASN A 36 6.96 17.68 0.06
N ASP A 37 6.27 18.38 -0.83
CA ASP A 37 6.60 18.43 -2.27
C ASP A 37 6.57 17.05 -2.99
N ILE A 38 5.74 16.12 -2.53
CA ILE A 38 5.39 14.89 -3.26
C ILE A 38 4.01 15.01 -3.89
N ASP A 39 3.88 14.49 -5.11
CA ASP A 39 2.65 14.50 -5.89
C ASP A 39 1.77 13.27 -5.58
N ALA A 40 2.38 12.18 -5.10
CA ALA A 40 1.73 10.92 -4.75
C ALA A 40 2.62 10.14 -3.77
N ILE A 41 2.06 9.10 -3.12
CA ILE A 41 2.81 8.20 -2.24
C ILE A 41 2.47 6.73 -2.46
N ILE A 42 3.50 5.88 -2.42
CA ILE A 42 3.39 4.42 -2.38
C ILE A 42 3.69 3.92 -0.97
N LEU A 43 2.81 3.07 -0.43
CA LEU A 43 3.05 2.28 0.77
C LEU A 43 3.45 0.86 0.32
N PRO A 44 4.73 0.48 0.45
CA PRO A 44 5.26 -0.74 -0.17
C PRO A 44 4.80 -2.02 0.55
N GLY A 45 5.14 -3.16 -0.05
CA GLY A 45 5.12 -4.46 0.62
C GLY A 45 6.12 -4.52 1.78
N GLY A 46 5.98 -5.51 2.65
CA GLY A 46 6.80 -5.66 3.85
C GLY A 46 6.03 -6.29 5.01
N GLU A 47 6.39 -5.94 6.23
CA GLU A 47 5.70 -6.42 7.43
C GLU A 47 4.87 -5.28 8.05
N SER A 48 3.54 -5.36 7.90
CA SER A 48 2.62 -4.29 8.28
C SER A 48 2.68 -3.92 9.76
N THR A 49 2.94 -4.88 10.66
CA THR A 49 3.06 -4.61 12.12
C THR A 49 4.27 -3.73 12.43
N THR A 50 5.37 -4.01 11.76
CA THR A 50 6.65 -3.32 11.88
C THR A 50 6.53 -1.93 11.30
N ILE A 51 5.98 -1.81 10.09
CA ILE A 51 5.75 -0.51 9.47
C ILE A 51 4.79 0.33 10.32
N GLY A 52 3.68 -0.24 10.80
CA GLY A 52 2.74 0.43 11.68
C GLY A 52 3.36 0.88 13.01
N LYS A 53 4.19 0.04 13.63
CA LYS A 53 4.95 0.38 14.84
C LYS A 53 5.95 1.53 14.57
N LEU A 54 6.66 1.49 13.44
CA LEU A 54 7.61 2.55 13.07
C LEU A 54 6.89 3.86 12.75
N LEU A 55 5.72 3.84 12.11
CA LEU A 55 4.88 5.03 11.88
C LEU A 55 4.50 5.70 13.20
N LYS A 56 4.16 4.91 14.23
CA LYS A 56 3.88 5.41 15.58
C LYS A 56 5.12 5.99 16.26
N ILE A 57 6.23 5.25 16.29
CA ILE A 57 7.48 5.65 16.97
C ILE A 57 8.08 6.92 16.37
N THR A 58 8.01 7.06 15.04
CA THR A 58 8.55 8.22 14.31
C THR A 58 7.62 9.44 14.34
N GLY A 59 6.39 9.30 14.84
CA GLY A 59 5.37 10.35 14.79
C GLY A 59 4.79 10.61 13.39
N LEU A 60 5.12 9.77 12.39
CA LEU A 60 4.73 9.97 11.00
C LEU A 60 3.28 9.57 10.70
N MET A 61 2.64 8.79 11.59
CA MET A 61 1.30 8.24 11.33
C MET A 61 0.22 9.30 11.10
N GLU A 62 0.10 10.29 11.98
CA GLU A 62 -0.93 11.34 11.84
C GLU A 62 -0.65 12.29 10.66
N PRO A 63 0.59 12.79 10.45
CA PRO A 63 0.90 13.60 9.26
C PRO A 63 0.58 12.88 7.95
N LEU A 64 0.93 11.59 7.84
CA LEU A 64 0.63 10.79 6.66
C LEU A 64 -0.88 10.61 6.49
N ARG A 65 -1.60 10.19 7.54
CA ARG A 65 -3.06 10.03 7.52
C ARG A 65 -3.76 11.32 7.05
N ASN A 66 -3.34 12.47 7.58
CA ASN A 66 -3.93 13.76 7.23
C ASN A 66 -3.67 14.13 5.76
N LYS A 67 -2.46 13.90 5.25
CA LYS A 67 -2.14 14.12 3.84
C LYS A 67 -3.01 13.27 2.92
N ILE A 68 -3.20 11.99 3.24
CA ILE A 68 -4.03 11.07 2.45
C ILE A 68 -5.49 11.53 2.46
N ARG A 69 -6.04 11.86 3.64
CA ARG A 69 -7.42 12.37 3.77
C ARG A 69 -7.65 13.70 3.04
N ASN A 70 -6.60 14.52 2.92
CA ASN A 70 -6.61 15.77 2.17
C ASN A 70 -6.35 15.58 0.65
N GLY A 71 -6.38 14.34 0.16
CA GLY A 71 -6.37 14.06 -1.28
C GLY A 71 -5.00 13.73 -1.87
N LEU A 72 -3.97 13.43 -1.05
CA LEU A 72 -2.71 12.90 -1.57
C LEU A 72 -2.96 11.52 -2.24
N PRO A 73 -2.74 11.38 -3.57
CA PRO A 73 -2.89 10.09 -4.25
C PRO A 73 -2.00 9.04 -3.61
N THR A 74 -2.59 7.91 -3.23
CA THR A 74 -1.92 6.90 -2.41
C THR A 74 -2.13 5.51 -2.98
N TRP A 75 -1.04 4.75 -3.11
CA TRP A 75 -1.08 3.36 -3.58
C TRP A 75 -0.49 2.43 -2.53
N GLY A 76 -1.30 1.54 -1.96
CA GLY A 76 -0.85 0.54 -0.99
C GLY A 76 -0.70 -0.84 -1.61
N THR A 77 0.51 -1.40 -1.60
CA THR A 77 0.77 -2.76 -2.10
C THR A 77 0.98 -3.73 -0.94
N CYS A 78 0.22 -4.84 -0.88
CA CYS A 78 0.31 -5.86 0.17
C CYS A 78 0.23 -5.27 1.59
N ALA A 79 1.37 -5.11 2.29
CA ALA A 79 1.43 -4.46 3.60
C ALA A 79 0.85 -3.04 3.56
N GLY A 80 1.10 -2.28 2.49
CA GLY A 80 0.50 -0.98 2.27
C GLY A 80 -1.03 -0.99 2.30
N MET A 81 -1.67 -2.01 1.69
CA MET A 81 -3.13 -2.14 1.74
C MET A 81 -3.63 -2.39 3.17
N ILE A 82 -2.93 -3.23 3.94
CA ILE A 82 -3.25 -3.48 5.35
C ILE A 82 -3.15 -2.17 6.16
N LEU A 83 -2.15 -1.32 5.89
CA LEU A 83 -1.99 -0.04 6.57
C LEU A 83 -3.15 0.93 6.29
N LEU A 84 -3.69 0.91 5.07
CA LEU A 84 -4.77 1.81 4.63
C LEU A 84 -6.16 1.39 5.14
N ALA A 85 -6.38 0.10 5.38
CA ALA A 85 -7.68 -0.47 5.74
C ALA A 85 -8.30 0.20 6.98
N ASP A 86 -9.62 0.38 6.92
CA ASP A 86 -10.42 0.91 8.03
C ASP A 86 -10.62 -0.12 9.15
N GLU A 87 -10.62 -1.42 8.78
CA GLU A 87 -10.77 -2.54 9.70
C GLU A 87 -9.81 -3.68 9.34
N ILE A 88 -9.18 -4.27 10.36
CA ILE A 88 -8.36 -5.48 10.23
C ILE A 88 -8.94 -6.55 11.15
N GLU A 89 -9.25 -7.73 10.62
CA GLU A 89 -9.90 -8.78 11.42
C GLU A 89 -9.06 -9.18 12.65
N GLY A 90 -9.62 -8.90 13.84
CA GLY A 90 -9.04 -9.29 15.12
C GLY A 90 -7.73 -8.57 15.48
N GLN A 91 -7.41 -7.44 14.84
CA GLN A 91 -6.16 -6.70 15.06
C GLN A 91 -6.38 -5.19 15.13
N GLU A 92 -5.39 -4.48 15.67
CA GLU A 92 -5.37 -3.02 15.68
C GLU A 92 -5.15 -2.45 14.26
N GLU A 93 -5.86 -1.38 13.92
CA GLU A 93 -5.70 -0.69 12.65
C GLU A 93 -4.60 0.39 12.69
N TYR A 94 -4.23 0.89 11.49
CA TYR A 94 -3.16 1.86 11.33
C TYR A 94 -3.68 3.20 10.80
N LEU A 95 -3.70 3.42 9.48
CA LEU A 95 -4.04 4.73 8.91
C LEU A 95 -5.55 4.96 8.88
N LYS A 96 -6.38 3.93 8.65
CA LYS A 96 -7.85 4.04 8.57
C LYS A 96 -8.31 5.12 7.59
N VAL A 97 -7.93 4.94 6.34
CA VAL A 97 -8.16 5.90 5.24
C VAL A 97 -8.78 5.26 4.00
N MET A 98 -8.96 3.94 3.98
CA MET A 98 -9.60 3.20 2.90
C MET A 98 -10.71 2.32 3.46
N ASN A 99 -11.93 2.47 2.92
CA ASN A 99 -13.17 1.86 3.42
C ASN A 99 -13.30 0.36 3.08
N ILE A 100 -12.31 -0.42 3.47
CA ILE A 100 -12.21 -1.86 3.29
C ILE A 100 -11.93 -2.54 4.62
N LYS A 101 -12.35 -3.81 4.72
CA LYS A 101 -11.96 -4.71 5.81
C LYS A 101 -11.02 -5.78 5.29
N VAL A 102 -9.92 -6.01 6.00
CA VAL A 102 -8.85 -6.91 5.54
C VAL A 102 -8.55 -8.01 6.55
N ARG A 103 -8.29 -9.22 6.05
CA ARG A 103 -7.70 -10.35 6.77
C ARG A 103 -6.24 -10.54 6.34
N ARG A 104 -5.32 -10.62 7.30
CA ARG A 104 -3.89 -10.87 7.03
C ARG A 104 -3.64 -12.35 6.71
N ASN A 105 -2.68 -12.64 5.83
CA ASN A 105 -2.22 -14.00 5.49
C ASN A 105 -3.37 -14.98 5.16
N ALA A 106 -4.38 -14.52 4.42
CA ALA A 106 -5.60 -15.29 4.22
C ALA A 106 -5.43 -16.53 3.31
N PHE A 107 -4.32 -16.60 2.58
CA PHE A 107 -4.02 -17.67 1.62
C PHE A 107 -3.07 -18.74 2.16
N GLY A 108 -2.68 -18.69 3.44
CA GLY A 108 -1.84 -19.71 4.06
C GLY A 108 -0.37 -19.30 4.24
N THR A 109 0.52 -20.30 4.18
CA THR A 109 1.96 -20.16 4.42
C THR A 109 2.69 -19.56 3.21
N GLN A 110 4.01 -19.34 3.33
CA GLN A 110 4.83 -18.89 2.19
C GLN A 110 4.72 -19.81 0.97
N ILE A 111 4.49 -21.12 1.19
CA ILE A 111 4.39 -22.15 0.13
C ILE A 111 3.14 -21.96 -0.72
N ASP A 112 2.10 -21.31 -0.17
CA ASP A 112 0.82 -21.08 -0.83
C ASP A 112 0.83 -19.78 -1.67
N SER A 113 2.00 -19.21 -1.93
CA SER A 113 2.15 -18.05 -2.81
C SER A 113 1.95 -18.46 -4.28
N PHE A 114 1.17 -17.67 -5.03
CA PHE A 114 0.79 -18.03 -6.40
C PHE A 114 0.84 -16.82 -7.33
N ARG A 115 0.67 -17.08 -8.63
CA ARG A 115 0.59 -16.06 -9.67
C ARG A 115 -0.60 -16.36 -10.57
N VAL A 116 -1.26 -15.30 -11.04
CA VAL A 116 -2.35 -15.38 -12.02
C VAL A 116 -2.17 -14.30 -13.08
N TYR A 117 -2.81 -14.47 -14.23
CA TYR A 117 -2.80 -13.50 -15.32
C TYR A 117 -4.22 -13.00 -15.53
N GLU A 118 -4.46 -11.74 -15.19
CA GLU A 118 -5.78 -11.13 -15.28
C GLU A 118 -5.74 -9.78 -16.00
N SER A 119 -6.86 -9.43 -16.62
CA SER A 119 -7.05 -8.13 -17.27
C SER A 119 -7.67 -7.14 -16.30
N ILE A 120 -7.00 -6.02 -16.06
CA ILE A 120 -7.56 -4.89 -15.32
C ILE A 120 -7.89 -3.81 -16.33
N SER A 121 -9.15 -3.72 -16.75
CA SER A 121 -9.58 -2.93 -17.93
C SER A 121 -9.23 -1.45 -17.85
N THR A 122 -9.13 -0.89 -16.64
CA THR A 122 -8.72 0.51 -16.41
C THR A 122 -7.21 0.74 -16.51
N VAL A 123 -6.41 -0.33 -16.56
CA VAL A 123 -4.94 -0.30 -16.58
C VAL A 123 -4.39 -0.80 -17.91
N SER A 124 -4.89 -1.93 -18.42
CA SER A 124 -4.40 -2.56 -19.66
C SER A 124 -5.47 -3.46 -20.27
N GLU A 125 -5.53 -3.49 -21.60
CA GLU A 125 -6.33 -4.47 -22.35
C GLU A 125 -5.69 -5.87 -22.32
N GLU A 126 -4.37 -5.94 -22.18
CA GLU A 126 -3.64 -7.20 -22.05
C GLU A 126 -3.68 -7.72 -20.61
N LYS A 127 -3.65 -9.05 -20.48
CA LYS A 127 -3.50 -9.69 -19.17
C LYS A 127 -2.14 -9.36 -18.58
N ILE A 128 -2.15 -8.93 -17.33
CA ILE A 128 -0.94 -8.65 -16.56
C ILE A 128 -0.71 -9.74 -15.50
N GLU A 129 0.55 -10.03 -15.19
CA GLU A 129 0.88 -10.98 -14.13
C GLU A 129 0.62 -10.33 -12.77
N LEU A 130 -0.23 -10.97 -11.96
CA LEU A 130 -0.51 -10.61 -10.58
C LEU A 130 0.18 -11.61 -9.65
N VAL A 131 1.07 -11.12 -8.80
CA VAL A 131 1.90 -11.94 -7.91
C VAL A 131 1.41 -11.82 -6.47
N PHE A 132 1.02 -12.95 -5.87
CA PHE A 132 0.48 -13.01 -4.51
C PHE A 132 1.43 -13.76 -3.59
N ILE A 133 2.17 -13.03 -2.75
CA ILE A 133 3.10 -13.60 -1.77
C ILE A 133 2.53 -13.36 -0.37
N ARG A 134 2.04 -14.42 0.28
CA ARG A 134 1.33 -14.34 1.58
C ARG A 134 0.32 -13.19 1.64
N ALA A 135 -0.43 -13.02 0.55
CA ALA A 135 -1.22 -11.84 0.35
C ALA A 135 -2.32 -11.68 1.43
N PRO A 136 -2.63 -10.45 1.85
CA PRO A 136 -3.88 -10.15 2.53
C PRO A 136 -5.09 -10.40 1.64
N TYR A 137 -6.25 -10.57 2.26
CA TYR A 137 -7.54 -10.68 1.57
C TYR A 137 -8.49 -9.60 2.04
N ILE A 138 -9.15 -8.94 1.09
CA ILE A 138 -10.23 -7.98 1.38
C ILE A 138 -11.50 -8.81 1.64
N VAL A 139 -11.97 -8.83 2.89
CA VAL A 139 -13.15 -9.60 3.30
C VAL A 139 -14.45 -8.82 3.09
N ASP A 140 -14.37 -7.48 3.07
CA ASP A 140 -15.53 -6.60 2.87
C ASP A 140 -15.11 -5.27 2.23
N VAL A 141 -15.98 -4.72 1.39
CA VAL A 141 -15.82 -3.44 0.69
C VAL A 141 -17.06 -2.59 0.92
N LYS A 142 -16.89 -1.36 1.44
CA LYS A 142 -18.03 -0.44 1.65
C LYS A 142 -18.42 0.22 0.32
N GLU A 143 -19.64 0.73 0.21
CA GLU A 143 -20.24 1.26 -1.04
C GLU A 143 -19.43 2.35 -1.77
N THR A 144 -18.53 3.03 -1.06
CA THR A 144 -17.67 4.10 -1.61
C THR A 144 -16.42 3.56 -2.31
N VAL A 145 -16.21 2.25 -2.33
CA VAL A 145 -15.03 1.61 -2.92
C VAL A 145 -15.38 1.01 -4.28
N GLU A 146 -14.65 1.41 -5.30
CA GLU A 146 -14.71 0.79 -6.63
C GLU A 146 -13.77 -0.43 -6.69
N VAL A 147 -14.29 -1.59 -7.12
CA VAL A 147 -13.51 -2.82 -7.30
C VAL A 147 -13.02 -2.90 -8.74
N LEU A 148 -11.71 -2.70 -8.94
CA LEU A 148 -11.09 -2.69 -10.28
C LEU A 148 -10.81 -4.08 -10.86
N CYS A 149 -10.61 -5.09 -10.01
CA CYS A 149 -10.31 -6.47 -10.40
C CYS A 149 -10.75 -7.42 -9.28
N LYS A 150 -11.21 -8.63 -9.64
CA LYS A 150 -11.59 -9.70 -8.70
C LYS A 150 -10.73 -10.94 -8.90
#